data_AF-A0A317H9Z5-F1
#
_entry.id   AF-A0A317H9Z5-F1
#
_cell.length_a   1.000
_cell.length_b   1.000
_cell.length_c   1.000
_cell.angle_alpha   90.00
_cell.angle_beta   90.00
_cell.angle_gamma   90.00
#
_symmetry.space_group_name_H-M   'P 1'
#
loop_
_entity.id
_entity.type
_entity.pdbx_description
1 polymer ?
#
loop_
_entity_poly.entity_id
_entity_poly.type
_entity_poly.pdbx_seq_one_letter_code
_entity_poly.pdbx_strand_id
1 'polypeptide(L)'
;MAAKANHQVNIVRLAEPRVHTNADSLELFDIDGYQVVAKKGQFKAGQLAIYIQPDSVVPQTEPFRFIWNDHVGIDGTVPERRRRITVRAFRKEWSEGLLMPLSDFPETFGTHPEQSFAAVSVGKDVSELLGVTHYDPDAGRESTTADTAQAPRRAYPRTLRGWFWFLFYKLGFKKAGRQLTEEMSYSFPVYDVDAYKNFKSALQEGERVHVTEKIHGSNARYVYVDGKMYCGSRTQWKKEGENVWWRALQYCPEILTWCMAHPGWVLYGEVGPTQKGFNYGVSAGETFFYAFDVLGLRYDADMSGAQWTESFWDWPGNHGFASTVPVVYSGSFNDEVLKLADGDTLVPGAKGIREGVVIRPVPERSVPRLGRVHLKVVSNKFLDKETRN
;
A
#
# COMPACT_ATOMS: atom_id res chain seq x y z
N MET A 1 -14.53 6.01 12.24
CA MET A 1 -14.23 5.00 11.21
C MET A 1 -13.15 4.10 11.78
N ALA A 2 -13.40 2.80 11.92
CA ALA A 2 -12.36 1.86 12.34
C ALA A 2 -11.21 1.92 11.34
N ALA A 3 -9.97 1.91 11.83
CA ALA A 3 -8.79 1.92 10.97
C ALA A 3 -8.86 0.73 10.00
N LYS A 4 -8.63 0.98 8.71
CA LYS A 4 -8.41 -0.08 7.72
C LYS A 4 -7.10 -0.77 8.07
N ALA A 5 -7.14 -1.83 8.88
CA ALA A 5 -6.01 -2.72 9.03
C ALA A 5 -6.02 -3.68 7.83
N ASN A 6 -5.11 -3.46 6.88
CA ASN A 6 -4.92 -4.33 5.71
C ASN A 6 -4.29 -5.69 6.07
N HIS A 7 -3.89 -5.87 7.32
CA HIS A 7 -3.26 -7.07 7.85
C HIS A 7 -4.03 -7.48 9.10
N GLN A 8 -4.60 -8.68 9.07
CA GLN A 8 -5.51 -9.18 10.08
C GLN A 8 -5.06 -10.52 10.63
N VAL A 9 -5.46 -10.80 11.87
CA VAL A 9 -5.31 -12.12 12.47
C VAL A 9 -6.71 -12.66 12.73
N ASN A 10 -7.22 -13.45 11.79
CA ASN A 10 -8.63 -13.83 11.80
C ASN A 10 -8.83 -15.24 12.35
N ILE A 11 -9.93 -15.42 13.08
CA ILE A 11 -10.48 -16.75 13.32
C ILE A 11 -11.12 -17.25 12.01
N VAL A 12 -10.64 -18.37 11.51
CA VAL A 12 -11.11 -18.97 10.25
C VAL A 12 -11.65 -20.37 10.49
N ARG A 13 -12.64 -20.76 9.68
CA ARG A 13 -13.10 -22.15 9.61
C ARG A 13 -12.42 -22.82 8.43
N LEU A 14 -11.69 -23.89 8.68
CA LEU A 14 -10.92 -24.56 7.65
C LEU A 14 -11.83 -25.41 6.76
N ALA A 15 -11.64 -25.31 5.45
CA ALA A 15 -12.22 -26.22 4.48
C ALA A 15 -11.44 -27.54 4.42
N GLU A 16 -11.82 -28.43 3.51
CA GLU A 16 -11.03 -29.63 3.22
C GLU A 16 -9.63 -29.23 2.69
N PRO A 17 -8.54 -29.80 3.24
CA PRO A 17 -7.21 -29.51 2.73
C PRO A 17 -7.00 -30.09 1.34
N ARG A 18 -6.26 -29.37 0.50
CA ARG A 18 -5.72 -29.89 -0.75
C ARG A 18 -4.45 -30.68 -0.49
N VAL A 19 -4.22 -31.68 -1.35
CA VAL A 19 -3.02 -32.50 -1.32
C VAL A 19 -1.82 -31.65 -1.75
N HIS A 20 -0.73 -31.72 -0.97
CA HIS A 20 0.55 -31.17 -1.37
C HIS A 20 1.25 -32.14 -2.33
N THR A 21 1.16 -31.90 -3.64
CA THR A 21 1.63 -32.84 -4.68
C THR A 21 3.13 -33.18 -4.60
N ASN A 22 3.94 -32.31 -4.00
CA ASN A 22 5.39 -32.50 -3.85
C ASN A 22 5.84 -32.91 -2.42
N ALA A 23 4.93 -33.29 -1.51
CA ALA A 23 5.28 -33.67 -0.12
C ALA A 23 4.21 -34.51 0.58
N ASP A 24 4.58 -35.66 1.15
CA ASP A 24 3.63 -36.55 1.83
C ASP A 24 3.24 -36.10 3.23
N SER A 25 4.10 -35.30 3.88
CA SER A 25 3.94 -34.82 5.26
C SER A 25 3.26 -33.46 5.38
N LEU A 26 2.89 -32.85 4.25
CA LEU A 26 2.29 -31.52 4.19
C LEU A 26 0.94 -31.56 3.49
N GLU A 27 0.11 -30.56 3.79
CA GLU A 27 -1.16 -30.30 3.13
C GLU A 27 -1.37 -28.80 2.96
N LEU A 28 -2.32 -28.42 2.11
CA LEU A 28 -2.57 -27.03 1.73
C LEU A 28 -3.98 -26.62 2.16
N PHE A 29 -4.10 -25.49 2.83
CA PHE A 29 -5.38 -24.86 3.14
C PHE A 29 -5.56 -23.58 2.33
N ASP A 30 -6.70 -23.45 1.67
CA ASP A 30 -7.12 -22.21 1.02
C ASP A 30 -7.93 -21.39 2.02
N ILE A 31 -7.43 -20.20 2.36
CA ILE A 31 -8.02 -19.28 3.32
C ILE A 31 -8.25 -17.95 2.62
N ASP A 32 -9.50 -17.69 2.24
CA ASP A 32 -9.89 -16.52 1.45
C ASP A 32 -9.02 -16.36 0.20
N GLY A 33 -8.06 -15.43 0.23
CA GLY A 33 -7.10 -15.12 -0.84
C GLY A 33 -5.73 -15.75 -0.75
N TYR A 34 -5.52 -16.61 0.22
CA TYR A 34 -4.20 -17.09 0.60
C TYR A 34 -4.17 -18.62 0.62
N GLN A 35 -3.04 -19.18 0.22
CA GLN A 35 -2.73 -20.59 0.40
C GLN A 35 -1.75 -20.72 1.57
N VAL A 36 -2.02 -21.60 2.53
CA VAL A 36 -1.13 -21.86 3.67
C VAL A 36 -0.75 -23.33 3.71
N VAL A 37 0.54 -23.60 3.88
CA VAL A 37 1.06 -24.96 4.06
C VAL A 37 0.97 -25.32 5.54
N ALA A 38 0.39 -26.48 5.84
CA ALA A 38 0.32 -27.05 7.18
C ALA A 38 0.92 -28.47 7.19
N LYS A 39 1.29 -28.96 8.38
CA LYS A 39 1.64 -30.38 8.54
C LYS A 39 0.39 -31.23 8.36
N LYS A 40 0.52 -32.34 7.64
CA LYS A 40 -0.60 -33.25 7.40
C LYS A 40 -1.20 -33.76 8.70
N GLY A 41 -2.53 -33.60 8.84
CA GLY A 41 -3.27 -34.04 10.02
C GLY A 41 -3.14 -33.11 11.25
N GLN A 42 -2.46 -31.98 11.11
CA GLN A 42 -2.42 -30.95 12.16
C GLN A 42 -3.79 -30.29 12.36
N PHE A 43 -4.57 -30.17 11.28
CA PHE A 43 -5.90 -29.58 11.29
C PHE A 43 -6.91 -30.53 10.66
N LYS A 44 -8.19 -30.35 11.01
CA LYS A 44 -9.31 -31.08 10.40
C LYS A 44 -10.23 -30.12 9.66
N ALA A 45 -10.87 -30.59 8.59
CA ALA A 45 -11.93 -29.84 7.93
C ALA A 45 -13.04 -29.48 8.92
N GLY A 46 -13.56 -28.27 8.81
CA GLY A 46 -14.55 -27.69 9.72
C GLY A 46 -13.99 -27.16 11.04
N GLN A 47 -12.74 -27.46 11.40
CA GLN A 47 -12.09 -26.94 12.61
C GLN A 47 -11.88 -25.42 12.53
N LEU A 48 -11.96 -24.74 13.68
CA LEU A 48 -11.54 -23.35 13.80
C LEU A 48 -10.02 -23.26 14.00
N ALA A 49 -9.40 -22.28 13.35
CA ALA A 49 -7.99 -21.96 13.48
C ALA A 49 -7.78 -20.44 13.50
N ILE A 50 -6.61 -20.01 13.95
CA ILE A 50 -6.14 -18.63 13.86
C ILE A 50 -5.29 -18.55 12.59
N TYR A 51 -5.67 -17.66 11.68
CA TYR A 51 -4.88 -17.35 10.50
C TYR A 51 -4.21 -15.98 10.66
N ILE A 52 -2.89 -15.97 10.59
CA ILE A 52 -2.05 -14.76 10.67
C ILE A 52 -1.56 -14.43 9.26
N GLN A 53 -2.00 -13.30 8.72
CA GLN A 53 -1.65 -12.86 7.37
C GLN A 53 -0.15 -12.50 7.24
N PRO A 54 0.42 -12.56 6.02
CA PRO A 54 1.75 -12.00 5.72
C PRO A 54 1.90 -10.55 6.20
N ASP A 55 3.15 -10.15 6.47
CA ASP A 55 3.54 -8.84 7.02
C ASP A 55 2.94 -8.53 8.41
N SER A 56 2.51 -9.57 9.14
CA SER A 56 2.24 -9.48 10.57
C SER A 56 3.53 -9.70 11.37
N VAL A 57 3.73 -8.95 12.45
CA VAL A 57 4.82 -9.13 13.41
C VAL A 57 4.26 -9.78 14.66
N VAL A 58 4.73 -10.98 14.97
CA VAL A 58 4.29 -11.71 16.18
C VAL A 58 5.06 -11.23 17.41
N PRO A 59 4.46 -11.25 18.61
CA PRO A 59 5.15 -10.88 19.84
C PRO A 59 6.29 -11.85 20.18
N GLN A 60 7.23 -11.39 21.02
CA GLN A 60 8.32 -12.23 21.54
C GLN A 60 7.84 -13.08 22.73
N THR A 61 6.77 -13.85 22.53
CA THR A 61 6.14 -14.72 23.53
C THR A 61 5.89 -16.11 22.95
N GLU A 62 5.62 -17.10 23.81
CA GLU A 62 4.98 -18.34 23.35
C GLU A 62 3.57 -18.03 22.82
N PRO A 63 3.04 -18.82 21.87
CA PRO A 63 3.67 -19.96 21.18
C PRO A 63 4.59 -19.57 20.00
N PHE A 64 4.84 -18.29 19.77
CA PHE A 64 5.55 -17.80 18.58
C PHE A 64 7.06 -18.02 18.58
N ARG A 65 7.62 -18.56 19.67
CA ARG A 65 9.07 -18.69 19.87
C ARG A 65 9.79 -19.36 18.71
N PHE A 66 9.18 -20.35 18.07
CA PHE A 66 9.77 -21.07 16.94
C PHE A 66 10.09 -20.18 15.73
N ILE A 67 9.52 -18.99 15.61
CA ILE A 67 9.77 -18.05 14.51
C ILE A 67 11.07 -17.28 14.73
N TRP A 68 11.36 -16.92 15.98
CA TRP A 68 12.37 -15.91 16.31
C TRP A 68 13.48 -16.38 17.24
N ASN A 69 13.41 -17.62 17.76
CA ASN A 69 14.36 -18.16 18.73
C ASN A 69 15.82 -18.04 18.27
N ASP A 70 16.09 -18.23 16.98
CA ASP A 70 17.45 -18.21 16.43
C ASP A 70 17.95 -16.78 16.11
N HIS A 71 17.19 -15.77 16.54
CA HIS A 71 17.42 -14.35 16.24
C HIS A 71 17.46 -13.46 17.49
N VAL A 72 17.58 -14.07 18.67
CA VAL A 72 17.66 -13.34 19.95
C VAL A 72 19.00 -12.62 20.05
N GLY A 73 18.94 -11.30 20.20
CA GLY A 73 20.10 -10.44 20.42
C GLY A 73 20.70 -10.63 21.82
N ILE A 74 21.87 -10.03 22.02
CA ILE A 74 22.58 -10.06 23.32
C ILE A 74 21.74 -9.39 24.42
N ASP A 75 20.95 -8.39 24.05
CA ASP A 75 20.01 -7.67 24.92
C ASP A 75 18.72 -8.46 25.20
N GLY A 76 18.60 -9.67 24.67
CA GLY A 76 17.41 -10.51 24.78
C GLY A 76 16.25 -10.08 23.88
N THR A 77 16.42 -9.08 22.99
CA THR A 77 15.35 -8.62 22.10
C THR A 77 15.48 -9.22 20.70
N VAL A 78 14.36 -9.27 19.97
CA VAL A 78 14.35 -9.67 18.56
C VAL A 78 13.79 -8.55 17.68
N PRO A 79 14.54 -8.09 16.65
CA PRO A 79 14.06 -7.12 15.68
C PRO A 79 12.76 -7.57 15.00
N GLU A 80 11.83 -6.65 14.74
CA GLU A 80 10.51 -6.96 14.13
C GLU A 80 10.63 -7.72 12.81
N ARG A 81 11.60 -7.38 11.96
CA ARG A 81 11.87 -8.08 10.68
C ARG A 81 12.14 -9.57 10.87
N ARG A 82 12.67 -9.99 12.03
CA ARG A 82 12.95 -11.39 12.38
C ARG A 82 11.76 -12.08 13.07
N ARG A 83 10.72 -11.32 13.43
CA ARG A 83 9.42 -11.80 13.95
C ARG A 83 8.30 -11.67 12.90
N ARG A 84 8.63 -11.30 11.66
CA ARG A 84 7.66 -11.07 10.58
C ARG A 84 7.21 -12.39 9.96
N ILE A 85 5.90 -12.59 9.87
CA ILE A 85 5.30 -13.65 9.07
C ILE A 85 5.47 -13.30 7.59
N THR A 86 6.10 -14.19 6.83
CA THR A 86 6.56 -13.94 5.47
C THR A 86 6.07 -15.01 4.51
N VAL A 87 5.96 -14.65 3.24
CA VAL A 87 5.65 -15.63 2.18
C VAL A 87 6.86 -16.52 1.94
N ARG A 88 6.64 -17.84 1.93
CA ARG A 88 7.70 -18.85 1.73
C ARG A 88 7.24 -19.95 0.79
N ALA A 89 8.17 -20.51 0.02
CA ALA A 89 7.92 -21.72 -0.75
C ALA A 89 8.36 -22.96 0.03
N PHE A 90 7.44 -23.91 0.22
CA PHE A 90 7.74 -25.23 0.75
C PHE A 90 7.53 -26.24 -0.36
N ARG A 91 8.61 -26.92 -0.77
CA ARG A 91 8.54 -27.96 -1.82
C ARG A 91 7.80 -27.50 -3.08
N LYS A 92 8.08 -26.26 -3.52
CA LYS A 92 7.49 -25.56 -4.69
C LYS A 92 6.06 -25.04 -4.51
N GLU A 93 5.40 -25.29 -3.39
CA GLU A 93 4.11 -24.69 -3.06
C GLU A 93 4.31 -23.44 -2.20
N TRP A 94 3.53 -22.38 -2.47
CA TRP A 94 3.55 -21.17 -1.66
C TRP A 94 2.80 -21.38 -0.34
N SER A 95 3.35 -20.84 0.75
CA SER A 95 2.68 -20.63 2.02
C SER A 95 2.67 -19.15 2.33
N GLU A 96 1.48 -18.60 2.46
CA GLU A 96 1.23 -17.18 2.63
C GLU A 96 0.56 -16.91 3.97
N GLY A 97 1.38 -16.70 4.99
CA GLY A 97 0.91 -16.53 6.35
C GLY A 97 1.16 -17.77 7.20
N LEU A 98 0.49 -17.82 8.35
CA LEU A 98 0.65 -18.88 9.35
C LEU A 98 -0.73 -19.31 9.88
N LEU A 99 -0.94 -20.62 9.95
CA LEU A 99 -2.07 -21.23 10.64
C LEU A 99 -1.65 -21.71 12.02
N MET A 100 -2.45 -21.38 13.05
CA MET A 100 -2.25 -21.85 14.42
C MET A 100 -3.56 -22.40 15.02
N PRO A 101 -3.52 -23.53 15.74
CA PRO A 101 -4.64 -23.99 16.56
C PRO A 101 -5.02 -22.99 17.65
N LEU A 102 -6.31 -22.91 17.98
CA LEU A 102 -6.77 -22.11 19.14
C LEU A 102 -6.19 -22.65 20.46
N SER A 103 -5.94 -23.96 20.53
CA SER A 103 -5.34 -24.62 21.70
C SER A 103 -3.94 -24.14 22.04
N ASP A 104 -3.24 -23.48 21.10
CA ASP A 104 -1.92 -22.91 21.36
C ASP A 104 -2.01 -21.62 22.21
N PHE A 105 -3.22 -21.10 22.43
CA PHE A 105 -3.49 -19.89 23.21
C PHE A 105 -4.55 -20.16 24.30
N PRO A 106 -4.28 -21.06 25.26
CA PRO A 106 -5.26 -21.49 26.26
C PRO A 106 -5.68 -20.35 27.21
N GLU A 107 -4.79 -19.39 27.46
CA GLU A 107 -5.10 -18.20 28.28
C GLU A 107 -6.10 -17.27 27.58
N THR A 108 -6.12 -17.28 26.25
CA THR A 108 -6.94 -16.41 25.42
C THR A 108 -8.29 -17.05 25.05
N PHE A 109 -8.26 -18.33 24.66
CA PHE A 109 -9.43 -19.04 24.14
C PHE A 109 -9.87 -20.23 25.01
N GLY A 110 -9.23 -20.49 26.14
CA GLY A 110 -9.54 -21.64 26.99
C GLY A 110 -9.03 -22.96 26.42
N THR A 111 -9.13 -24.03 27.22
CA THR A 111 -8.62 -25.37 26.88
C THR A 111 -9.61 -26.23 26.09
N HIS A 112 -10.89 -25.86 26.07
CA HIS A 112 -11.93 -26.55 25.31
C HIS A 112 -12.67 -25.56 24.39
N PRO A 113 -12.78 -25.84 23.07
CA PRO A 113 -13.47 -24.97 22.11
C PRO A 113 -14.92 -24.63 22.54
N GLU A 114 -15.58 -25.56 23.22
CA GLU A 114 -16.97 -25.44 23.67
C GLU A 114 -17.14 -24.70 25.00
N GLN A 115 -16.06 -24.45 25.74
CA GLN A 115 -16.09 -23.81 27.07
C GLN A 115 -15.53 -22.38 27.09
N SER A 116 -15.22 -21.82 25.91
CA SER A 116 -14.61 -20.49 25.80
C SER A 116 -15.66 -19.37 25.90
N PHE A 117 -15.65 -18.62 27.02
CA PHE A 117 -16.54 -17.48 27.29
C PHE A 117 -16.11 -16.17 26.61
N ALA A 118 -15.44 -16.25 25.46
CA ALA A 118 -15.24 -15.10 24.58
C ALA A 118 -15.77 -15.47 23.20
N ALA A 119 -16.58 -14.60 22.60
CA ALA A 119 -17.15 -14.75 21.26
C ALA A 119 -16.07 -15.08 20.21
N VAL A 120 -15.80 -16.37 19.99
CA VAL A 120 -14.99 -16.89 18.89
C VAL A 120 -15.92 -17.07 17.70
N SER A 121 -16.17 -15.98 16.99
CA SER A 121 -16.90 -16.01 15.72
C SER A 121 -15.90 -16.05 14.57
N VAL A 122 -16.21 -16.84 13.54
CA VAL A 122 -15.46 -16.81 12.26
C VAL A 122 -15.42 -15.36 11.75
N GLY A 123 -14.27 -14.93 11.26
CA GLY A 123 -14.01 -13.58 10.76
C GLY A 123 -13.68 -12.55 11.84
N LYS A 124 -13.64 -12.93 13.13
CA LYS A 124 -13.18 -12.02 14.18
C LYS A 124 -11.67 -11.83 14.08
N ASP A 125 -11.24 -10.58 13.98
CA ASP A 125 -9.84 -10.19 14.13
C ASP A 125 -9.45 -10.24 15.61
N VAL A 126 -8.39 -10.99 15.92
CA VAL A 126 -7.82 -11.18 17.25
C VAL A 126 -6.38 -10.67 17.33
N SER A 127 -5.93 -9.85 16.38
CA SER A 127 -4.58 -9.28 16.33
C SER A 127 -4.20 -8.55 17.62
N GLU A 128 -5.04 -7.61 18.07
CA GLU A 128 -4.84 -6.86 19.32
C GLU A 128 -4.77 -7.81 20.54
N LEU A 129 -5.67 -8.79 20.59
CA LEU A 129 -5.74 -9.77 21.67
C LEU A 129 -4.49 -10.65 21.77
N LEU A 130 -3.87 -10.96 20.62
CA LEU A 130 -2.65 -11.76 20.53
C LEU A 130 -1.37 -10.92 20.50
N GLY A 131 -1.47 -9.59 20.63
CA GLY A 131 -0.30 -8.70 20.56
C GLY A 131 0.41 -8.70 19.21
N VAL A 132 -0.28 -9.08 18.13
CA VAL A 132 0.26 -9.11 16.77
C VAL A 132 0.12 -7.72 16.15
N THR A 133 1.21 -7.17 15.65
CA THR A 133 1.25 -5.85 14.98
C THR A 133 1.52 -6.00 13.49
N HIS A 134 1.45 -4.89 12.74
CA HIS A 134 1.77 -4.87 11.31
C HIS A 134 3.22 -4.45 11.08
N TYR A 135 3.91 -5.16 10.20
CA TYR A 135 5.24 -4.79 9.74
C TYR A 135 5.16 -3.69 8.69
N ASP A 136 5.70 -2.52 9.03
CA ASP A 136 5.92 -1.45 8.08
C ASP A 136 7.45 -1.33 7.83
N PRO A 137 7.96 -1.74 6.65
CA PRO A 137 9.39 -1.66 6.34
C PRO A 137 9.92 -0.22 6.38
N ASP A 138 9.05 0.76 6.20
CA ASP A 138 9.37 2.19 6.16
C ASP A 138 9.03 2.89 7.50
N ALA A 139 8.56 2.16 8.53
CA ALA A 139 8.22 2.75 9.82
C ALA A 139 9.44 3.43 10.45
N GLY A 140 9.33 4.74 10.62
CA GLY A 140 10.40 5.58 11.16
C GLY A 140 11.60 5.77 10.24
N ARG A 141 11.56 5.26 9.00
CA ARG A 141 12.61 5.42 7.98
C ARG A 141 11.99 6.04 6.74
N GLU A 142 12.20 7.34 6.56
CA GLU A 142 12.10 7.85 5.20
C GLU A 142 13.23 7.25 4.37
N SER A 143 12.91 6.88 3.13
CA SER A 143 13.87 6.30 2.19
C SER A 143 15.10 7.20 1.92
N THR A 144 15.08 8.45 2.38
CA THR A 144 16.24 9.36 2.35
C THR A 144 16.21 10.32 3.56
N THR A 145 17.35 10.94 3.89
CA THR A 145 17.53 11.92 4.98
C THR A 145 17.12 13.35 4.62
N ALA A 146 16.15 13.54 3.73
CA ALA A 146 15.84 14.85 3.16
C ALA A 146 15.00 15.74 4.10
N ASP A 147 15.44 16.99 4.29
CA ASP A 147 14.72 18.02 5.04
C ASP A 147 13.28 18.21 4.55
N THR A 148 12.36 18.43 5.50
CA THR A 148 10.95 18.69 5.22
C THR A 148 10.67 20.17 4.93
N ALA A 149 9.76 20.42 4.00
CA ALA A 149 9.19 21.73 3.74
C ALA A 149 7.75 21.82 4.29
N GLN A 150 7.25 23.05 4.42
CA GLN A 150 5.83 23.27 4.70
C GLN A 150 4.96 22.77 3.54
N ALA A 151 3.80 22.22 3.88
CA ALA A 151 2.80 21.84 2.89
C ALA A 151 2.35 23.05 2.06
N PRO A 152 1.91 22.84 0.80
CA PRO A 152 1.38 23.90 -0.04
C PRO A 152 0.23 24.63 0.65
N ARG A 153 0.26 25.96 0.61
CA ARG A 153 -0.78 26.84 1.16
C ARG A 153 -1.04 27.99 0.18
N ARG A 154 -2.31 28.34 0.05
CA ARG A 154 -2.80 29.51 -0.69
C ARG A 154 -2.26 30.78 -0.05
N ALA A 155 -1.98 31.79 -0.88
CA ALA A 155 -1.66 33.13 -0.38
C ALA A 155 -2.88 33.82 0.26
N TYR A 156 -4.09 33.49 -0.19
CA TYR A 156 -5.34 34.11 0.25
C TYR A 156 -6.46 33.07 0.49
N PRO A 157 -7.44 33.36 1.35
CA PRO A 157 -8.56 32.46 1.62
C PRO A 157 -9.49 32.29 0.41
N ARG A 158 -10.09 31.10 0.27
CA ARG A 158 -11.02 30.80 -0.83
C ARG A 158 -12.45 31.29 -0.58
N THR A 159 -12.91 31.26 0.66
CA THR A 159 -14.32 31.51 1.00
C THR A 159 -14.53 32.88 1.64
N LEU A 160 -15.76 33.40 1.58
CA LEU A 160 -16.16 34.60 2.32
C LEU A 160 -15.89 34.44 3.83
N ARG A 161 -16.12 33.24 4.37
CA ARG A 161 -15.79 32.89 5.74
C ARG A 161 -14.28 32.98 6.00
N GLY A 162 -13.47 32.50 5.07
CA GLY A 162 -12.02 32.65 5.12
C GLY A 162 -11.56 34.11 5.08
N TRP A 163 -12.18 34.95 4.22
CA TRP A 163 -11.92 36.39 4.17
C TRP A 163 -12.32 37.12 5.45
N PHE A 164 -13.46 36.74 6.06
CA PHE A 164 -13.85 37.19 7.39
C PHE A 164 -12.75 36.86 8.41
N TRP A 165 -12.31 35.59 8.49
CA TRP A 165 -11.24 35.20 9.42
C TRP A 165 -9.91 35.88 9.13
N PHE A 166 -9.57 36.13 7.87
CA PHE A 166 -8.36 36.83 7.47
C PHE A 166 -8.34 38.28 7.98
N LEU A 167 -9.47 38.99 7.88
CA LEU A 167 -9.61 40.34 8.42
C LEU A 167 -9.42 40.36 9.94
N PHE A 168 -10.10 39.45 10.67
CA PHE A 168 -9.95 39.34 12.11
C PHE A 168 -8.52 38.96 12.53
N TYR A 169 -7.86 38.06 11.80
CA TYR A 169 -6.48 37.71 12.04
C TYR A 169 -5.55 38.94 11.86
N LYS A 170 -5.74 39.73 10.80
CA LYS A 170 -5.00 40.99 10.56
C LYS A 170 -5.26 42.04 11.64
N LEU A 171 -6.46 42.05 12.24
CA LEU A 171 -6.82 42.91 13.38
C LEU A 171 -6.30 42.40 14.74
N GLY A 172 -5.49 41.34 14.77
CA GLY A 172 -4.83 40.85 15.99
C GLY A 172 -5.56 39.75 16.75
N PHE A 173 -6.70 39.26 16.24
CA PHE A 173 -7.45 38.17 16.88
C PHE A 173 -6.80 36.81 16.59
N LYS A 174 -5.81 36.42 17.41
CA LYS A 174 -5.03 35.18 17.25
C LYS A 174 -5.88 33.90 17.11
N LYS A 175 -7.08 33.85 17.70
CA LYS A 175 -8.00 32.70 17.60
C LYS A 175 -8.51 32.44 16.17
N ALA A 176 -8.50 33.44 15.29
CA ALA A 176 -8.88 33.30 13.88
C ALA A 176 -7.85 32.53 13.04
N GLY A 177 -6.63 32.36 13.55
CA GLY A 177 -5.52 31.75 12.80
C GLY A 177 -5.74 30.28 12.44
N ARG A 178 -6.46 29.51 13.27
CA ARG A 178 -6.72 28.09 13.00
C ARG A 178 -7.67 27.91 11.81
N GLN A 179 -8.82 28.57 11.84
CA GLN A 179 -9.81 28.53 10.76
C GLN A 179 -9.21 29.09 9.46
N LEU A 180 -8.41 30.16 9.57
CA LEU A 180 -7.71 30.71 8.42
C LEU A 180 -6.70 29.72 7.82
N THR A 181 -5.97 28.97 8.66
CA THR A 181 -5.01 27.95 8.19
C THR A 181 -5.72 26.84 7.42
N GLU A 182 -6.89 26.38 7.87
CA GLU A 182 -7.70 25.39 7.17
C GLU A 182 -8.16 25.92 5.80
N GLU A 183 -8.68 27.16 5.73
CA GLU A 183 -9.16 27.80 4.49
C GLU A 183 -8.03 28.07 3.47
N MET A 184 -6.79 28.23 3.95
CA MET A 184 -5.62 28.46 3.12
C MET A 184 -4.88 27.18 2.73
N SER A 185 -5.18 26.03 3.35
CA SER A 185 -4.45 24.79 3.05
C SER A 185 -4.99 24.11 1.80
N TYR A 186 -4.10 23.51 1.01
CA TYR A 186 -4.50 22.54 -0.01
C TYR A 186 -4.65 21.15 0.62
N SER A 187 -5.63 20.38 0.16
CA SER A 187 -5.81 18.98 0.54
C SER A 187 -5.31 18.09 -0.59
N PHE A 188 -4.17 17.45 -0.36
CA PHE A 188 -3.58 16.49 -1.30
C PHE A 188 -3.48 15.13 -0.60
N PRO A 189 -4.30 14.14 -1.00
CA PRO A 189 -4.39 12.87 -0.30
C PRO A 189 -3.08 12.10 -0.34
N VAL A 190 -2.83 11.31 0.70
CA VAL A 190 -1.81 10.26 0.68
C VAL A 190 -2.28 9.20 -0.30
N TYR A 191 -1.34 8.65 -1.07
CA TYR A 191 -1.64 7.66 -2.09
C TYR A 191 -1.37 6.24 -1.56
N ASP A 192 -2.46 5.49 -1.36
CA ASP A 192 -2.43 4.11 -0.85
C ASP A 192 -3.22 3.18 -1.75
N VAL A 193 -2.75 1.95 -1.88
CA VAL A 193 -3.37 0.90 -2.70
C VAL A 193 -3.56 -0.34 -1.85
N ASP A 194 -4.81 -0.82 -1.79
CA ASP A 194 -5.21 -1.96 -0.97
C ASP A 194 -4.88 -3.29 -1.66
N ALA A 195 -4.60 -4.35 -0.89
CA ALA A 195 -4.28 -5.66 -1.46
C ALA A 195 -5.54 -6.34 -2.03
N TYR A 196 -5.47 -6.84 -3.27
CA TYR A 196 -6.58 -7.54 -3.93
C TYR A 196 -7.12 -8.71 -3.08
N LYS A 197 -6.23 -9.43 -2.39
CA LYS A 197 -6.58 -10.62 -1.59
C LYS A 197 -7.58 -10.32 -0.47
N ASN A 198 -7.63 -9.08 0.03
CA ASN A 198 -8.59 -8.63 1.03
C ASN A 198 -9.93 -8.18 0.44
N PHE A 199 -10.00 -7.95 -0.88
CA PHE A 199 -11.13 -7.35 -1.58
C PHE A 199 -11.43 -8.08 -2.90
N LYS A 200 -11.36 -9.42 -2.92
CA LYS A 200 -11.54 -10.22 -4.15
C LYS A 200 -12.81 -9.91 -4.93
N SER A 201 -13.90 -9.64 -4.22
CA SER A 201 -15.21 -9.32 -4.82
C SER A 201 -15.31 -7.88 -5.34
N ALA A 202 -14.29 -7.04 -5.11
CA ALA A 202 -14.31 -5.66 -5.56
C ALA A 202 -14.10 -5.54 -7.07
N LEU A 203 -13.46 -6.52 -7.72
CA LEU A 203 -13.38 -6.64 -9.18
C LEU A 203 -14.35 -7.73 -9.68
N GLN A 204 -15.00 -7.49 -10.81
CA GLN A 204 -16.00 -8.34 -11.43
C GLN A 204 -15.45 -8.99 -12.70
N GLU A 205 -15.72 -10.28 -12.87
CA GLU A 205 -15.40 -11.02 -14.10
C GLU A 205 -15.93 -10.27 -15.34
N GLY A 206 -15.09 -10.14 -16.36
CA GLY A 206 -15.42 -9.48 -17.62
C GLY A 206 -15.33 -7.95 -17.61
N GLU A 207 -15.28 -7.28 -16.45
CA GLU A 207 -15.19 -5.83 -16.40
C GLU A 207 -13.89 -5.32 -17.01
N ARG A 208 -13.90 -4.13 -17.64
CA ARG A 208 -12.66 -3.59 -18.21
C ARG A 208 -11.73 -3.10 -17.11
N VAL A 209 -10.48 -3.54 -17.16
CA VAL A 209 -9.41 -3.14 -16.24
C VAL A 209 -8.19 -2.63 -17.00
N HIS A 210 -7.45 -1.76 -16.33
CA HIS A 210 -6.14 -1.30 -16.71
C HIS A 210 -5.13 -1.73 -15.65
N VAL A 211 -4.10 -2.46 -16.07
CA VAL A 211 -3.15 -3.14 -15.19
C VAL A 211 -1.75 -2.64 -15.48
N THR A 212 -1.11 -2.10 -14.45
CA THR A 212 0.23 -1.52 -14.56
C THR A 212 1.22 -2.27 -13.68
N GLU A 213 2.49 -2.24 -14.06
CA GLU A 213 3.56 -2.77 -13.21
C GLU A 213 3.63 -1.99 -11.90
N LYS A 214 3.76 -2.70 -10.78
CA LYS A 214 4.10 -2.09 -9.50
C LYS A 214 5.62 -1.91 -9.44
N ILE A 215 6.06 -0.65 -9.52
CA ILE A 215 7.47 -0.28 -9.36
C ILE A 215 7.83 -0.25 -7.87
N HIS A 216 9.04 -0.69 -7.56
CA HIS A 216 9.58 -0.81 -6.21
C HIS A 216 10.60 0.30 -5.94
N GLY A 217 10.12 1.45 -5.50
CA GLY A 217 10.95 2.61 -5.18
C GLY A 217 10.41 3.31 -3.94
N SER A 218 10.21 4.62 -4.07
CA SER A 218 9.51 5.43 -3.09
C SER A 218 8.40 6.23 -3.75
N ASN A 219 7.27 6.35 -3.06
CA ASN A 219 6.18 7.21 -3.49
C ASN A 219 6.66 8.66 -3.66
N ALA A 220 6.23 9.28 -4.75
CA ALA A 220 6.45 10.68 -5.05
C ALA A 220 5.15 11.37 -5.47
N ARG A 221 5.01 12.63 -5.05
CA ARG A 221 3.91 13.52 -5.45
C ARG A 221 4.44 14.88 -5.86
N TYR A 222 3.86 15.42 -6.92
CA TYR A 222 4.27 16.67 -7.55
C TYR A 222 3.05 17.54 -7.82
N VAL A 223 3.13 18.82 -7.49
CA VAL A 223 2.05 19.78 -7.73
C VAL A 223 2.62 21.19 -7.95
N TYR A 224 2.04 21.92 -8.89
CA TYR A 224 2.33 23.32 -9.12
C TYR A 224 1.13 24.18 -8.70
N VAL A 225 1.30 25.04 -7.70
CA VAL A 225 0.27 25.93 -7.19
C VAL A 225 0.87 27.29 -6.84
N ASP A 226 0.11 28.36 -7.07
CA ASP A 226 0.49 29.72 -6.71
C ASP A 226 1.90 30.13 -7.21
N GLY A 227 2.24 29.71 -8.43
CA GLY A 227 3.52 30.04 -9.06
C GLY A 227 4.71 29.18 -8.59
N LYS A 228 4.48 28.19 -7.72
CA LYS A 228 5.53 27.40 -7.08
C LYS A 228 5.34 25.90 -7.28
N MET A 229 6.46 25.22 -7.54
CA MET A 229 6.55 23.77 -7.58
C MET A 229 6.73 23.18 -6.18
N TYR A 230 6.02 22.09 -5.91
CA TYR A 230 6.16 21.31 -4.69
C TYR A 230 6.41 19.84 -5.02
N CYS A 231 7.42 19.26 -4.37
CA CYS A 231 7.78 17.85 -4.47
C CYS A 231 7.65 17.19 -3.09
N GLY A 232 7.11 15.99 -3.03
CA GLY A 232 6.85 15.32 -1.76
C GLY A 232 6.98 13.80 -1.82
N SER A 233 7.20 13.20 -0.64
CA SER A 233 7.05 11.77 -0.40
C SER A 233 5.58 11.44 -0.12
N ARG A 234 5.30 10.17 0.23
CA ARG A 234 3.96 9.67 0.63
C ARG A 234 3.26 10.60 1.63
N THR A 235 3.98 11.03 2.67
CA THR A 235 3.40 11.77 3.80
C THR A 235 3.95 13.18 3.96
N GLN A 236 5.12 13.49 3.40
CA GLN A 236 5.81 14.75 3.64
C GLN A 236 6.04 15.56 2.37
N TRP A 237 6.28 16.87 2.52
CA TRP A 237 6.76 17.75 1.46
C TRP A 237 8.24 18.01 1.68
N LYS A 238 9.01 18.14 0.60
CA LYS A 238 10.47 18.14 0.66
C LYS A 238 11.03 19.52 0.35
N LYS A 239 12.02 19.92 1.16
CA LYS A 239 12.79 21.12 0.88
C LYS A 239 13.58 20.89 -0.41
N GLU A 240 13.66 21.94 -1.22
CA GLU A 240 14.43 21.93 -2.46
C GLU A 240 15.91 21.64 -2.17
N GLY A 241 16.52 20.76 -2.96
CA GLY A 241 17.89 20.31 -2.78
C GLY A 241 18.19 19.00 -3.51
N GLU A 242 19.28 18.32 -3.13
CA GLU A 242 19.78 17.13 -3.82
C GLU A 242 19.06 15.81 -3.46
N ASN A 243 17.88 15.90 -2.85
CA ASN A 243 17.08 14.71 -2.55
C ASN A 243 16.43 14.11 -3.81
N VAL A 244 16.07 12.83 -3.73
CA VAL A 244 15.58 12.06 -4.88
C VAL A 244 14.33 12.67 -5.53
N TRP A 245 13.43 13.25 -4.75
CA TRP A 245 12.19 13.85 -5.27
C TRP A 245 12.46 15.10 -6.11
N TRP A 246 13.39 15.96 -5.68
CA TRP A 246 13.77 17.14 -6.45
C TRP A 246 14.71 16.81 -7.61
N ARG A 247 15.64 15.85 -7.44
CA ARG A 247 16.47 15.34 -8.55
C ARG A 247 15.64 14.74 -9.67
N ALA A 248 14.49 14.14 -9.38
CA ALA A 248 13.59 13.64 -10.41
C ALA A 248 13.18 14.71 -11.44
N LEU A 249 13.06 15.99 -11.06
CA LEU A 249 12.76 17.06 -12.02
C LEU A 249 13.90 17.31 -13.01
N GLN A 250 15.14 16.96 -12.65
CA GLN A 250 16.30 17.11 -13.52
C GLN A 250 16.37 15.97 -14.54
N TYR A 251 16.04 14.74 -14.12
CA TYR A 251 16.06 13.56 -14.97
C TYR A 251 14.76 13.33 -15.75
N CYS A 252 13.65 13.86 -15.26
CA CYS A 252 12.33 13.84 -15.89
C CYS A 252 11.73 15.27 -15.90
N PRO A 253 12.24 16.19 -16.75
CA PRO A 253 11.79 17.58 -16.80
C PRO A 253 10.32 17.73 -17.26
N GLU A 254 9.76 16.66 -17.84
CA GLU A 254 8.34 16.53 -18.15
C GLU A 254 7.47 16.74 -16.90
N ILE A 255 7.91 16.33 -15.70
CA ILE A 255 7.17 16.53 -14.45
C ILE A 255 6.82 17.99 -14.23
N LEU A 256 7.82 18.87 -14.33
CA LEU A 256 7.64 20.31 -14.11
C LEU A 256 6.73 20.91 -15.18
N THR A 257 7.02 20.60 -16.44
CA THR A 257 6.26 21.11 -17.60
C THR A 257 4.80 20.71 -17.50
N TRP A 258 4.53 19.45 -17.17
CA TRP A 258 3.18 18.91 -17.02
C TRP A 258 2.44 19.53 -15.82
N CYS A 259 3.10 19.68 -14.67
CA CYS A 259 2.47 20.30 -13.49
C CYS A 259 2.16 21.80 -13.73
N MET A 260 3.03 22.52 -14.44
CA MET A 260 2.79 23.91 -14.84
C MET A 260 1.63 24.04 -15.84
N ALA A 261 1.45 23.05 -16.72
CA ALA A 261 0.32 22.99 -17.64
C ALA A 261 -1.00 22.58 -16.95
N HIS A 262 -0.92 21.93 -15.78
CA HIS A 262 -2.07 21.51 -14.97
C HIS A 262 -2.01 22.06 -13.53
N PRO A 263 -2.05 23.40 -13.32
CA PRO A 263 -1.94 23.97 -11.98
C PRO A 263 -3.00 23.41 -11.01
N GLY A 264 -2.56 23.00 -9.83
CA GLY A 264 -3.41 22.41 -8.79
C GLY A 264 -3.70 20.92 -8.94
N TRP A 265 -3.35 20.29 -10.06
CA TRP A 265 -3.42 18.85 -10.22
C TRP A 265 -2.19 18.18 -9.60
N VAL A 266 -2.37 17.00 -9.03
CA VAL A 266 -1.26 16.25 -8.40
C VAL A 266 -0.88 15.10 -9.30
N LEU A 267 0.39 15.06 -9.68
CA LEU A 267 1.00 13.92 -10.34
C LEU A 267 1.59 12.98 -9.29
N TYR A 268 1.13 11.74 -9.26
CA TYR A 268 1.66 10.69 -8.40
C TYR A 268 2.48 9.70 -9.22
N GLY A 269 3.60 9.28 -8.66
CA GLY A 269 4.47 8.29 -9.28
C GLY A 269 5.44 7.66 -8.31
N GLU A 270 6.25 6.76 -8.84
CA GLU A 270 7.31 6.08 -8.11
C GLU A 270 8.66 6.66 -8.52
N VAL A 271 9.48 7.04 -7.54
CA VAL A 271 10.82 7.59 -7.74
C VAL A 271 11.88 6.65 -7.17
N GLY A 272 13.05 6.60 -7.79
CA GLY A 272 14.19 5.84 -7.28
C GLY A 272 15.49 6.15 -8.03
N PRO A 273 16.60 5.45 -7.74
CA PRO A 273 16.70 4.28 -6.89
C PRO A 273 16.67 4.63 -5.39
N THR A 274 15.74 4.03 -4.65
CA THR A 274 15.67 4.13 -3.19
C THR A 274 15.68 2.77 -2.49
N GLN A 275 15.38 1.71 -3.25
CA GLN A 275 15.34 0.34 -2.76
C GLN A 275 16.53 -0.46 -3.27
N LYS A 276 17.17 -1.23 -2.38
CA LYS A 276 18.39 -1.96 -2.70
C LYS A 276 18.13 -3.01 -3.79
N GLY A 277 18.86 -2.91 -4.90
CA GLY A 277 18.76 -3.85 -6.03
C GLY A 277 17.65 -3.53 -7.04
N PHE A 278 16.97 -2.38 -6.88
CA PHE A 278 15.90 -1.92 -7.77
C PHE A 278 16.24 -0.55 -8.34
N ASN A 279 17.11 -0.54 -9.36
CA ASN A 279 17.52 0.68 -10.05
C ASN A 279 16.75 0.94 -11.36
N TYR A 280 15.95 -0.02 -11.82
CA TYR A 280 15.14 0.12 -13.04
C TYR A 280 15.92 0.63 -14.27
N GLY A 281 17.19 0.20 -14.39
CA GLY A 281 18.03 0.50 -15.55
C GLY A 281 18.83 1.81 -15.44
N VAL A 282 18.67 2.62 -14.39
CA VAL A 282 19.48 3.84 -14.22
C VAL A 282 20.84 3.55 -13.60
N SER A 283 21.83 4.36 -13.98
CA SER A 283 23.21 4.27 -13.50
C SER A 283 23.36 4.83 -12.07
N ALA A 284 24.51 4.57 -11.46
CA ALA A 284 24.82 5.14 -10.14
C ALA A 284 24.81 6.67 -10.19
N GLY A 285 24.08 7.30 -9.27
CA GLY A 285 23.92 8.76 -9.20
C GLY A 285 22.72 9.30 -9.99
N GLU A 286 22.18 8.53 -10.93
CA GLU A 286 20.98 8.90 -11.68
C GLU A 286 19.70 8.65 -10.88
N THR A 287 18.56 9.09 -11.42
CA THR A 287 17.24 8.94 -10.82
C THR A 287 16.22 8.62 -11.92
N PHE A 288 15.21 7.81 -11.58
CA PHE A 288 14.04 7.57 -12.42
C PHE A 288 12.78 8.11 -11.75
N PHE A 289 11.77 8.37 -12.57
CA PHE A 289 10.41 8.61 -12.14
C PHE A 289 9.44 7.95 -13.12
N TYR A 290 8.44 7.24 -12.59
CA TYR A 290 7.36 6.66 -13.37
C TYR A 290 6.01 7.04 -12.76
N ALA A 291 5.22 7.84 -13.47
CA ALA A 291 3.90 8.25 -13.03
C ALA A 291 2.93 7.06 -13.06
N PHE A 292 2.10 6.92 -12.01
CA PHE A 292 1.07 5.88 -11.96
C PHE A 292 -0.34 6.43 -11.83
N ASP A 293 -0.53 7.69 -11.39
CA ASP A 293 -1.87 8.27 -11.21
C ASP A 293 -1.84 9.80 -11.21
N VAL A 294 -2.98 10.40 -11.51
CA VAL A 294 -3.22 11.83 -11.44
C VAL A 294 -4.45 12.09 -10.58
N LEU A 295 -4.34 13.01 -9.61
CA LEU A 295 -5.50 13.64 -8.99
C LEU A 295 -5.76 14.96 -9.70
N GLY A 296 -6.73 14.95 -10.60
CA GLY A 296 -7.19 16.13 -11.31
C GLY A 296 -8.30 16.87 -10.57
N LEU A 297 -8.52 18.13 -10.98
CA LEU A 297 -9.65 18.94 -10.54
C LEU A 297 -10.49 19.30 -11.76
N ARG A 298 -11.80 19.08 -11.69
CA ARG A 298 -12.74 19.48 -12.75
C ARG A 298 -12.96 20.99 -12.69
N TYR A 299 -12.95 21.60 -13.87
CA TYR A 299 -13.38 22.97 -14.08
C TYR A 299 -14.82 22.95 -14.58
N ASP A 300 -15.71 23.63 -13.88
CA ASP A 300 -17.10 23.81 -14.32
C ASP A 300 -17.20 25.13 -15.08
N ALA A 301 -17.29 25.07 -16.42
CA ALA A 301 -17.30 26.23 -17.28
C ALA A 301 -18.67 26.93 -17.37
N ASP A 302 -19.73 26.25 -16.93
CA ASP A 302 -21.12 26.71 -17.09
C ASP A 302 -21.61 27.59 -15.93
N MET A 303 -20.78 27.81 -14.90
CA MET A 303 -21.06 28.78 -13.84
C MET A 303 -20.23 30.04 -14.02
N SER A 304 -20.89 31.20 -14.03
CA SER A 304 -20.25 32.52 -14.05
C SER A 304 -19.39 32.71 -12.80
N GLY A 305 -18.12 32.32 -12.90
CA GLY A 305 -17.16 32.27 -11.81
C GLY A 305 -16.59 30.86 -11.68
N ALA A 306 -15.45 30.63 -12.32
CA ALA A 306 -14.61 29.44 -12.18
C ALA A 306 -14.52 28.96 -10.73
N GLN A 307 -15.28 27.94 -10.36
CA GLN A 307 -15.14 27.29 -9.06
C GLN A 307 -14.65 25.86 -9.27
N TRP A 308 -13.61 25.50 -8.54
CA TRP A 308 -13.14 24.12 -8.42
C TRP A 308 -14.17 23.33 -7.62
N THR A 309 -14.94 22.47 -8.30
CA THR A 309 -16.10 21.79 -7.72
C THR A 309 -15.79 20.36 -7.27
N GLU A 310 -15.04 19.57 -8.06
CA GLU A 310 -14.79 18.14 -7.76
C GLU A 310 -13.41 17.65 -8.22
N SER A 311 -12.80 16.75 -7.46
CA SER A 311 -11.56 16.06 -7.85
C SER A 311 -11.86 14.70 -8.50
N PHE A 312 -10.96 14.24 -9.37
CA PHE A 312 -11.06 12.94 -10.03
C PHE A 312 -9.69 12.28 -10.13
N TRP A 313 -9.69 10.96 -10.24
CA TRP A 313 -8.49 10.17 -10.50
C TRP A 313 -8.49 9.70 -11.95
N ASP A 314 -7.32 9.67 -12.58
CA ASP A 314 -7.17 9.16 -13.94
C ASP A 314 -5.72 8.74 -14.24
N TRP A 315 -5.56 7.96 -15.31
CA TRP A 315 -4.27 7.56 -15.84
C TRP A 315 -3.45 8.76 -16.35
N PRO A 316 -2.18 8.96 -15.94
CA PRO A 316 -1.38 10.09 -16.41
C PRO A 316 -1.20 10.11 -17.93
N GLY A 317 -1.18 8.94 -18.59
CA GLY A 317 -1.08 8.86 -20.04
C GLY A 317 -2.30 9.43 -20.78
N ASN A 318 -3.49 9.46 -20.15
CA ASN A 318 -4.67 10.14 -20.72
C ASN A 318 -4.50 11.67 -20.74
N HIS A 319 -3.56 12.18 -19.95
CA HIS A 319 -3.23 13.60 -19.84
C HIS A 319 -1.87 13.95 -20.46
N GLY A 320 -1.37 13.11 -21.37
CA GLY A 320 -0.15 13.37 -22.13
C GLY A 320 1.14 13.27 -21.33
N PHE A 321 1.13 12.65 -20.14
CA PHE A 321 2.37 12.32 -19.42
C PHE A 321 2.95 11.01 -19.97
N ALA A 322 4.12 11.06 -20.59
CA ALA A 322 4.75 9.93 -21.28
C ALA A 322 5.49 8.99 -20.33
N SER A 323 6.15 9.53 -19.30
CA SER A 323 6.99 8.76 -18.37
C SER A 323 6.15 7.99 -17.32
N THR A 324 5.28 7.09 -17.75
CA THR A 324 4.38 6.32 -16.88
C THR A 324 4.97 4.97 -16.47
N VAL A 325 4.41 4.37 -15.41
CA VAL A 325 4.64 2.94 -15.12
C VAL A 325 4.23 2.08 -16.33
N PRO A 326 4.93 0.97 -16.63
CA PRO A 326 4.56 0.13 -17.76
C PRO A 326 3.14 -0.44 -17.66
N VAL A 327 2.39 -0.40 -18.76
CA VAL A 327 1.10 -1.09 -18.88
C VAL A 327 1.38 -2.57 -19.14
N VAL A 328 0.92 -3.42 -18.24
CA VAL A 328 1.08 -4.88 -18.32
C VAL A 328 -0.08 -5.49 -19.10
N TYR A 329 -1.30 -4.98 -18.90
CA TYR A 329 -2.50 -5.47 -19.54
C TYR A 329 -3.60 -4.41 -19.55
N SER A 330 -4.44 -4.43 -20.58
CA SER A 330 -5.66 -3.62 -20.67
C SER A 330 -6.73 -4.43 -21.40
N GLY A 331 -7.85 -4.68 -20.75
CA GLY A 331 -8.87 -5.59 -21.29
C GLY A 331 -9.85 -6.07 -20.22
N SER A 332 -10.57 -7.15 -20.50
CA SER A 332 -11.52 -7.74 -19.56
C SER A 332 -10.80 -8.45 -18.40
N PHE A 333 -11.26 -8.19 -17.19
CA PHE A 333 -10.76 -8.85 -15.99
C PHE A 333 -11.17 -10.32 -15.95
N ASN A 334 -10.22 -11.16 -15.60
CA ASN A 334 -10.41 -12.56 -15.21
C ASN A 334 -9.28 -12.98 -14.26
N ASP A 335 -9.37 -14.16 -13.67
CA ASP A 335 -8.36 -14.64 -12.72
C ASP A 335 -6.95 -14.80 -13.32
N GLU A 336 -6.81 -14.94 -14.65
CA GLU A 336 -5.49 -14.98 -15.30
C GLU A 336 -4.76 -13.63 -15.22
N VAL A 337 -5.50 -12.52 -15.14
CA VAL A 337 -4.93 -11.17 -14.93
C VAL A 337 -4.12 -11.11 -13.63
N LEU A 338 -4.54 -11.83 -12.59
CA LEU A 338 -3.85 -11.86 -11.30
C LEU A 338 -2.46 -12.50 -11.41
N LYS A 339 -2.29 -13.45 -12.34
CA LYS A 339 -1.01 -14.15 -12.57
C LYS A 339 0.04 -13.23 -13.19
N LEU A 340 -0.38 -12.12 -13.80
CA LEU A 340 0.52 -11.10 -14.38
C LEU A 340 1.33 -10.34 -13.31
N ALA A 341 1.00 -10.53 -12.03
CA ALA A 341 1.84 -10.08 -10.92
C ALA A 341 3.24 -10.72 -10.97
N ASP A 342 3.33 -11.98 -11.37
CA ASP A 342 4.61 -12.67 -11.56
C ASP A 342 5.14 -12.40 -12.96
N GLY A 343 6.36 -11.86 -13.05
CA GLY A 343 7.04 -11.67 -14.33
C GLY A 343 8.30 -10.81 -14.19
N ASP A 344 9.05 -10.69 -15.28
CA ASP A 344 10.16 -9.74 -15.35
C ASP A 344 9.63 -8.31 -15.45
N THR A 345 10.40 -7.31 -15.01
CA THR A 345 10.03 -5.90 -15.20
C THR A 345 9.89 -5.56 -16.69
N LEU A 346 8.91 -4.74 -17.04
CA LEU A 346 8.69 -4.19 -18.38
C LEU A 346 9.33 -2.82 -18.56
N VAL A 347 9.99 -2.27 -17.52
CA VAL A 347 10.71 -1.02 -17.65
C VAL A 347 11.83 -1.20 -18.69
N PRO A 348 11.87 -0.40 -19.78
CA PRO A 348 12.85 -0.58 -20.84
C PRO A 348 14.28 -0.53 -20.32
N GLY A 349 15.08 -1.55 -20.65
CA GLY A 349 16.48 -1.67 -20.24
C GLY A 349 16.70 -2.13 -18.79
N ALA A 350 15.65 -2.21 -17.97
CA ALA A 350 15.75 -2.77 -16.62
C ALA A 350 15.84 -4.31 -16.65
N LYS A 351 16.43 -4.88 -15.59
CA LYS A 351 16.50 -6.33 -15.38
C LYS A 351 15.95 -6.68 -14.01
N GLY A 352 15.33 -7.85 -13.90
CA GLY A 352 14.82 -8.38 -12.65
C GLY A 352 13.32 -8.65 -12.70
N ILE A 353 12.79 -9.17 -11.59
CA ILE A 353 11.37 -9.43 -11.43
C ILE A 353 10.64 -8.16 -11.00
N ARG A 354 9.42 -7.98 -11.51
CA ARG A 354 8.54 -6.92 -11.01
C ARG A 354 8.09 -7.24 -9.58
N GLU A 355 7.76 -6.21 -8.81
CA GLU A 355 7.16 -6.40 -7.48
C GLU A 355 5.76 -7.00 -7.58
N GLY A 356 5.01 -6.61 -8.61
CA GLY A 356 3.66 -7.07 -8.83
C GLY A 356 2.96 -6.20 -9.85
N VAL A 357 1.63 -6.12 -9.72
CA VAL A 357 0.77 -5.26 -10.54
C VAL A 357 -0.19 -4.46 -9.69
N VAL A 358 -0.65 -3.34 -10.25
CA VAL A 358 -1.76 -2.54 -9.74
C VAL A 358 -2.88 -2.58 -10.78
N ILE A 359 -4.10 -2.82 -10.32
CA ILE A 359 -5.30 -3.03 -11.14
C ILE A 359 -6.31 -1.95 -10.80
N ARG A 360 -6.79 -1.23 -11.83
CA ARG A 360 -7.93 -0.32 -11.72
C ARG A 360 -9.02 -0.67 -12.75
N PRO A 361 -10.30 -0.52 -12.41
CA PRO A 361 -11.38 -0.62 -13.39
C PRO A 361 -11.43 0.61 -14.29
N VAL A 362 -11.97 0.43 -15.50
CA VAL A 362 -12.19 1.49 -16.50
C VAL A 362 -13.65 1.43 -16.99
N PRO A 363 -14.53 2.38 -16.61
CA PRO A 363 -14.23 3.62 -15.87
C PRO A 363 -13.94 3.39 -14.38
N GLU A 364 -13.30 4.37 -13.75
CA GLU A 364 -13.07 4.34 -12.32
C GLU A 364 -14.38 4.27 -11.52
N ARG A 365 -14.35 3.53 -10.41
CA ARG A 365 -15.48 3.39 -9.49
C ARG A 365 -15.02 3.18 -8.07
N SER A 366 -15.93 3.40 -7.13
CA SER A 366 -15.75 3.12 -5.72
C SER A 366 -16.78 2.10 -5.23
N VAL A 367 -16.45 1.32 -4.20
CA VAL A 367 -17.38 0.39 -3.55
C VAL A 367 -17.40 0.61 -2.04
N PRO A 368 -18.49 0.26 -1.33
CA PRO A 368 -18.55 0.38 0.12
C PRO A 368 -17.38 -0.33 0.82
N ARG A 369 -16.90 0.24 1.93
CA ARG A 369 -15.77 -0.24 2.77
C ARG A 369 -14.37 -0.15 2.14
N LEU A 370 -14.23 -0.37 0.82
CA LEU A 370 -12.97 -0.17 0.11
C LEU A 370 -12.75 1.30 -0.28
N GLY A 371 -13.80 2.02 -0.69
CA GLY A 371 -13.64 3.30 -1.38
C GLY A 371 -13.24 3.06 -2.84
N ARG A 372 -12.26 3.81 -3.35
CA ARG A 372 -11.77 3.68 -4.74
C ARG A 372 -11.28 2.26 -5.01
N VAL A 373 -11.77 1.66 -6.09
CA VAL A 373 -11.31 0.33 -6.53
C VAL A 373 -9.98 0.49 -7.23
N HIS A 374 -8.91 0.38 -6.47
CA HIS A 374 -7.54 0.39 -6.96
C HIS A 374 -6.75 -0.60 -6.11
N LEU A 375 -6.39 -1.74 -6.70
CA LEU A 375 -5.92 -2.89 -5.93
C LEU A 375 -4.55 -3.37 -6.42
N LYS A 376 -3.69 -3.78 -5.49
CA LYS A 376 -2.38 -4.37 -5.80
C LYS A 376 -2.41 -5.89 -5.66
N VAL A 377 -1.67 -6.55 -6.54
CA VAL A 377 -1.30 -7.97 -6.43
C VAL A 377 0.22 -8.02 -6.42
N VAL A 378 0.80 -8.44 -5.30
CA VAL A 378 2.26 -8.55 -5.14
C VAL A 378 2.70 -9.97 -5.52
N SER A 379 3.80 -10.08 -6.25
CA SER A 379 4.41 -11.34 -6.68
C SER A 379 4.91 -12.14 -5.47
N ASN A 380 4.50 -13.40 -5.37
CA ASN A 380 5.05 -14.30 -4.34
C ASN A 380 6.55 -14.55 -4.54
N LYS A 381 7.02 -14.57 -5.80
CA LYS A 381 8.46 -14.67 -6.12
C LYS A 381 9.23 -13.45 -5.62
N PHE A 382 8.64 -12.26 -5.74
CA PHE A 382 9.21 -11.05 -5.18
C PHE A 382 9.28 -11.11 -3.65
N LEU A 383 8.16 -11.44 -2.98
CA LEU A 383 8.08 -11.49 -1.52
C LEU A 383 9.08 -12.48 -0.90
N ASP A 384 9.25 -13.65 -1.50
CA ASP A 384 10.23 -14.63 -1.03
C ASP A 384 11.67 -14.15 -1.26
N LYS A 385 11.96 -13.49 -2.40
CA LYS A 385 13.27 -12.89 -2.66
C LYS A 385 13.59 -11.78 -1.65
N GLU A 386 12.64 -10.90 -1.37
CA GLU A 386 12.79 -9.82 -0.39
C GLU A 386 13.10 -10.37 1.01
N THR A 387 12.46 -11.49 1.39
CA THR A 387 12.65 -12.11 2.71
C THR A 387 13.98 -12.87 2.84
N ARG A 388 14.60 -13.30 1.74
CA ARG A 388 15.91 -13.97 1.76
C ARG A 388 17.09 -12.98 1.84
N ASN A 389 16.89 -11.77 1.33
CA ASN A 389 17.79 -10.63 1.53
C ASN A 389 17.53 -9.99 2.89
#